data_AF-A0A4Y8CTE8-F1
#
_entry.id   AF-A0A4Y8CTE8-F1
#
_cell.length_a   1.000
_cell.length_b   1.000
_cell.length_c   1.000
_cell.angle_alpha   90.00
_cell.angle_beta   90.00
_cell.angle_gamma   90.00
#
_symmetry.space_group_name_H-M   'P 1'
#
loop_
_entity.id
_entity.type
_entity.pdbx_description
1 polymer ?
#
loop_
_entity_poly.entity_id
_entity_poly.type
_entity_poly.pdbx_seq_one_letter_code
_entity_poly.pdbx_strand_id
1 'polypeptide(L)'
;ALALKRPIIFTTAHYGNWEILSLAYAAKYGAISIVGKKLKSEVMYEILSQSRTQFDIELIDKKGGIKQMLSALKKERTLGILTDQDCVENESVRLKFFNKEVNYQMGASLIAQRSNALIIPVYAYKEDGKFCIEFFKAKDSQSASLEELTLYQAQSCEEMIKKRPWEYFFFHRRFASYNEEIYKGAK
;
A
#
# COMPACT_ATOMS: atom_id res chain seq x y z
N ALA A 1 4.86 0.68 17.62
CA ALA A 1 3.58 1.17 17.06
C ALA A 1 2.38 0.64 17.85
N LEU A 2 2.16 -0.67 17.91
CA LEU A 2 1.02 -1.28 18.61
C LEU A 2 0.85 -0.83 20.07
N ALA A 3 1.95 -0.74 20.84
CA ALA A 3 1.92 -0.27 22.23
C ALA A 3 1.38 1.17 22.40
N LEU A 4 1.40 2.00 21.35
CA LEU A 4 0.86 3.36 21.39
C LEU A 4 -0.68 3.40 21.34
N LYS A 5 -1.36 2.27 21.10
CA LYS A 5 -2.83 2.17 20.99
C LYS A 5 -3.44 3.20 20.04
N ARG A 6 -2.75 3.46 18.93
CA ARG A 6 -3.21 4.34 17.85
C ARG A 6 -3.49 3.51 16.60
N PRO A 7 -4.44 3.93 15.74
CA PRO A 7 -4.66 3.25 14.47
C PRO A 7 -3.39 3.19 13.62
N ILE A 8 -3.20 2.11 12.87
CA ILE A 8 -2.00 1.88 12.06
C ILE A 8 -2.42 1.62 10.62
N ILE A 9 -1.78 2.33 9.70
CA ILE A 9 -1.91 2.11 8.26
C ILE A 9 -0.56 1.67 7.73
N PHE A 10 -0.53 0.46 7.16
CA PHE A 10 0.56 -0.03 6.36
C PHE A 10 0.39 0.40 4.91
N THR A 11 1.42 1.03 4.37
CA THR A 11 1.50 1.37 2.95
C THR A 11 2.53 0.48 2.29
N THR A 12 2.21 -0.05 1.13
CA THR A 12 3.13 -0.92 0.38
C THR A 12 3.01 -0.67 -1.12
N ALA A 13 3.68 -1.49 -1.91
CA ALA A 13 3.64 -1.45 -3.37
C ALA A 13 3.44 -2.86 -3.93
N HIS A 14 3.23 -2.96 -5.24
CA HIS A 14 3.33 -4.23 -5.96
C HIS A 14 4.80 -4.63 -6.05
N TYR A 15 5.35 -5.09 -4.93
CA TYR A 15 6.76 -5.39 -4.72
C TYR A 15 6.92 -6.71 -3.98
N GLY A 16 7.80 -7.57 -4.50
CA GLY A 16 8.01 -8.93 -4.05
C GLY A 16 6.70 -9.71 -3.93
N ASN A 17 6.56 -10.46 -2.84
CA ASN A 17 5.31 -11.13 -2.51
C ASN A 17 4.54 -10.32 -1.46
N TRP A 18 3.92 -9.22 -1.86
CA TRP A 18 3.15 -8.36 -0.94
C TRP A 18 1.96 -9.08 -0.28
N GLU A 19 1.45 -10.18 -0.87
CA GLU A 19 0.36 -10.98 -0.27
C GLU A 19 0.79 -11.65 1.04
N ILE A 20 2.08 -11.98 1.20
CA ILE A 20 2.56 -12.62 2.43
C ILE A 20 2.54 -11.67 3.63
N LEU A 21 2.49 -10.37 3.38
CA LEU A 21 2.61 -9.33 4.39
C LEU A 21 1.40 -9.37 5.35
N SER A 22 0.19 -9.44 4.80
CA SER A 22 -1.04 -9.54 5.61
C SER A 22 -1.15 -10.87 6.33
N LEU A 23 -0.75 -11.98 5.69
CA LEU A 23 -0.74 -13.32 6.30
C LEU A 23 0.22 -13.41 7.48
N ALA A 24 1.48 -13.01 7.28
CA ALA A 24 2.50 -13.02 8.31
C ALA A 24 2.14 -12.08 9.47
N TYR A 25 1.57 -10.92 9.16
CA TYR A 25 1.11 -9.99 10.18
C TYR A 25 -0.08 -10.56 10.97
N ALA A 26 -1.10 -11.07 10.29
CA ALA A 26 -2.30 -11.60 10.93
C ALA A 26 -1.99 -12.78 11.84
N ALA A 27 -1.09 -13.68 11.41
CA ALA A 27 -0.66 -14.83 12.20
C ALA A 27 0.12 -14.44 13.46
N LYS A 28 0.85 -13.30 13.45
CA LYS A 28 1.76 -12.91 14.54
C LYS A 28 1.22 -11.81 15.45
N TYR A 29 0.49 -10.85 14.89
CA TYR A 29 0.09 -9.61 15.54
C TYR A 29 -1.42 -9.39 15.58
N GLY A 30 -2.20 -10.14 14.78
CA GLY A 30 -3.66 -10.11 14.80
C GLY A 30 -4.29 -9.29 13.67
N ALA A 31 -5.52 -8.82 13.91
CA ALA A 31 -6.44 -8.31 12.90
C ALA A 31 -5.85 -7.29 11.90
N ILE A 32 -6.02 -7.56 10.61
CA ILE A 32 -5.69 -6.63 9.52
C ILE A 32 -6.84 -6.58 8.50
N SER A 33 -7.05 -5.41 7.90
CA SER A 33 -7.94 -5.21 6.76
C SER A 33 -7.09 -4.76 5.58
N ILE A 34 -7.24 -5.39 4.42
CA ILE A 34 -6.49 -5.04 3.21
C ILE A 34 -7.43 -4.47 2.14
N VAL A 35 -6.95 -3.42 1.47
CA VAL A 35 -7.70 -2.74 0.43
C VAL A 35 -7.32 -3.30 -0.93
N GLY A 36 -8.31 -3.81 -1.66
CA GLY A 36 -8.11 -4.37 -2.98
C GLY A 36 -9.32 -4.12 -3.90
N LYS A 37 -9.12 -4.31 -5.20
CA LYS A 37 -10.23 -4.33 -6.16
C LYS A 37 -10.78 -5.74 -6.24
N LYS A 38 -12.11 -5.92 -6.22
CA LYS A 38 -12.72 -7.22 -6.54
C LYS A 38 -12.29 -7.65 -7.95
N LEU A 39 -11.80 -8.88 -8.08
CA LEU A 39 -11.46 -9.44 -9.38
C LEU A 39 -12.71 -9.67 -10.22
N LYS A 40 -12.60 -9.46 -11.54
CA LYS A 40 -13.71 -9.70 -12.48
C LYS A 40 -14.03 -11.18 -12.67
N SER A 41 -13.01 -12.03 -12.57
CA SER A 41 -13.17 -13.49 -12.62
C SER A 41 -13.58 -13.98 -11.24
N GLU A 42 -14.77 -14.57 -11.14
CA GLU A 42 -15.30 -15.08 -9.87
C GLU A 42 -14.45 -16.25 -9.35
N VAL A 43 -13.96 -17.13 -10.25
CA VAL A 43 -13.06 -18.23 -9.88
C VAL A 43 -11.76 -17.70 -9.26
N MET A 44 -11.13 -16.70 -9.89
CA MET A 44 -9.92 -16.10 -9.33
C MET A 44 -10.20 -15.36 -8.02
N TYR A 45 -11.39 -14.75 -7.89
CA TYR A 45 -11.81 -14.13 -6.65
C TYR A 45 -11.98 -15.14 -5.52
N GLU A 46 -12.58 -16.30 -5.78
CA GLU A 46 -12.72 -17.39 -4.79
C GLU A 46 -11.35 -17.90 -4.35
N ILE A 47 -10.46 -18.22 -5.30
CA ILE A 47 -9.10 -18.71 -4.99
C ILE A 47 -8.33 -17.69 -4.12
N LEU A 48 -8.34 -16.41 -4.52
CA LEU A 48 -7.59 -15.39 -3.78
C LEU A 48 -8.23 -15.04 -2.46
N SER A 49 -9.57 -15.04 -2.37
CA SER A 49 -10.25 -14.80 -1.10
C SER A 49 -9.95 -15.92 -0.10
N GLN A 50 -9.94 -17.19 -0.51
CA GLN A 50 -9.57 -18.31 0.35
C GLN A 50 -8.16 -18.16 0.94
N SER A 51 -7.20 -17.66 0.17
CA SER A 51 -5.86 -17.37 0.70
C SER A 51 -5.85 -16.13 1.58
N ARG A 52 -6.54 -15.06 1.17
CA ARG A 52 -6.48 -13.75 1.83
C ARG A 52 -7.38 -13.64 3.04
N THR A 53 -8.31 -14.56 3.29
CA THR A 53 -9.13 -14.61 4.51
C THR A 53 -8.64 -15.68 5.48
N GLN A 54 -7.42 -16.18 5.30
CA GLN A 54 -6.76 -16.99 6.33
C GLN A 54 -6.43 -16.07 7.51
N PHE A 55 -6.62 -16.56 8.74
CA PHE A 55 -6.54 -15.76 9.97
C PHE A 55 -7.58 -14.63 10.02
N ASP A 56 -7.31 -13.58 10.80
CA ASP A 56 -8.20 -12.44 10.94
C ASP A 56 -7.87 -11.35 9.91
N ILE A 57 -8.12 -11.65 8.63
CA ILE A 57 -7.94 -10.72 7.50
C ILE A 57 -9.29 -10.35 6.89
N GLU A 58 -9.55 -9.05 6.78
CA GLU A 58 -10.75 -8.51 6.14
C GLU A 58 -10.40 -7.91 4.76
N LEU A 59 -11.18 -8.24 3.73
CA LEU A 59 -11.04 -7.65 2.40
C LEU A 59 -11.98 -6.45 2.25
N ILE A 60 -11.42 -5.27 1.94
CA ILE A 60 -12.19 -4.06 1.67
C ILE A 60 -12.07 -3.70 0.19
N ASP A 61 -13.20 -3.57 -0.50
CA ASP A 61 -13.21 -3.05 -1.87
C ASP A 61 -12.78 -1.58 -1.88
N LYS A 62 -11.82 -1.23 -2.74
CA LYS A 62 -11.40 0.17 -2.96
C LYS A 62 -12.60 1.07 -3.30
N LYS A 63 -13.56 0.61 -4.12
CA LYS A 63 -14.70 1.42 -4.57
C LYS A 63 -15.71 1.59 -3.43
N GLY A 64 -15.84 2.82 -2.94
CA GLY A 64 -16.74 3.14 -1.82
C GLY A 64 -16.22 2.66 -0.46
N GLY A 65 -15.00 2.09 -0.41
CA GLY A 65 -14.43 1.45 0.78
C GLY A 65 -14.04 2.37 1.92
N ILE A 66 -14.05 3.70 1.74
CA ILE A 66 -13.54 4.65 2.74
C ILE A 66 -14.25 4.48 4.09
N LYS A 67 -15.57 4.26 4.09
CA LYS A 67 -16.33 4.05 5.33
C LYS A 67 -15.90 2.75 6.03
N GLN A 68 -15.70 1.67 5.28
CA GLN A 68 -15.19 0.40 5.82
C GLN A 68 -13.76 0.57 6.36
N MET A 69 -12.88 1.27 5.66
CA MET A 69 -11.50 1.52 6.11
C MET A 69 -11.46 2.26 7.45
N LEU A 70 -12.27 3.33 7.60
CA LEU A 70 -12.39 4.05 8.86
C LEU A 70 -13.03 3.19 9.95
N SER A 71 -13.99 2.32 9.61
CA SER A 71 -14.59 1.38 10.56
C SER A 71 -13.59 0.33 11.03
N ALA A 72 -12.76 -0.21 10.15
CA ALA A 72 -11.71 -1.18 10.47
C ALA A 72 -10.70 -0.59 11.46
N LEU A 73 -10.23 0.63 11.20
CA LEU A 73 -9.32 1.35 12.10
C LEU A 73 -9.94 1.61 13.48
N LYS A 74 -11.25 1.94 13.54
CA LYS A 74 -11.99 2.08 14.80
C LYS A 74 -12.16 0.77 15.57
N LYS A 75 -12.20 -0.36 14.86
CA LYS A 75 -12.22 -1.72 15.43
C LYS A 75 -10.81 -2.24 15.75
N GLU A 76 -9.83 -1.32 15.86
CA GLU A 76 -8.43 -1.63 16.19
C GLU A 76 -7.74 -2.57 15.18
N ARG A 77 -8.30 -2.71 13.97
CA ARG A 77 -7.67 -3.45 12.89
C ARG A 77 -6.58 -2.59 12.25
N THR A 78 -5.47 -3.22 11.89
CA THR A 78 -4.46 -2.56 11.04
C THR A 78 -4.99 -2.47 9.61
N LEU A 79 -4.69 -1.40 8.88
CA LEU A 79 -5.14 -1.24 7.49
C LEU A 79 -3.97 -1.33 6.51
N GLY A 80 -4.02 -2.23 5.53
CA GLY A 80 -3.02 -2.37 4.47
C GLY A 80 -3.49 -1.78 3.14
N ILE A 81 -2.68 -0.92 2.52
CA ILE A 81 -2.99 -0.21 1.26
C ILE A 81 -1.78 -0.24 0.31
N LEU A 82 -1.99 -0.66 -0.94
CA LEU A 82 -1.03 -0.45 -2.02
C LEU A 82 -1.20 0.96 -2.61
N THR A 83 -0.11 1.73 -2.73
CA THR A 83 -0.17 3.15 -3.12
C THR A 83 0.68 3.51 -4.34
N ASP A 84 1.31 2.52 -4.96
CA ASP A 84 2.33 2.67 -5.98
C ASP A 84 1.80 2.85 -7.40
N GLN A 85 0.53 2.57 -7.67
CA GLN A 85 -0.03 2.72 -9.04
C GLN A 85 -0.36 4.17 -9.38
N ASP A 86 -0.31 4.47 -10.69
CA ASP A 86 -0.79 5.74 -11.22
C ASP A 86 -2.27 5.96 -10.91
N CYS A 87 -2.68 7.22 -10.80
CA CYS A 87 -4.04 7.60 -10.42
C CYS A 87 -4.43 8.95 -11.02
N VAL A 88 -5.73 9.24 -11.00
CA VAL A 88 -6.28 10.52 -11.47
C VAL A 88 -5.86 11.66 -10.55
N GLU A 89 -5.72 12.86 -11.12
CA GLU A 89 -5.16 14.04 -10.43
C GLU A 89 -5.86 14.35 -9.09
N ASN A 90 -7.19 14.28 -9.06
CA ASN A 90 -8.00 14.56 -7.86
C ASN A 90 -7.87 13.50 -6.75
N GLU A 91 -7.22 12.37 -7.00
CA GLU A 91 -6.91 11.33 -6.01
C GLU A 91 -5.41 11.28 -5.64
N SER A 92 -4.63 12.27 -6.09
CA SER A 92 -3.18 12.20 -6.08
C SER A 92 -2.48 13.45 -5.56
N VAL A 93 -1.31 13.27 -4.97
CA VAL A 93 -0.33 14.36 -4.84
C VAL A 93 0.62 14.25 -6.02
N ARG A 94 0.77 15.35 -6.78
CA ARG A 94 1.81 15.46 -7.81
C ARG A 94 3.17 15.60 -7.13
N LEU A 95 4.07 14.68 -7.40
CA LEU A 95 5.42 14.66 -6.82
C LEU A 95 6.43 14.02 -7.77
N LYS A 96 7.71 14.04 -7.40
CA LYS A 96 8.77 13.34 -8.13
C LYS A 96 8.95 11.92 -7.61
N PHE A 97 8.91 10.96 -8.53
CA PHE A 97 9.24 9.55 -8.31
C PHE A 97 10.29 9.16 -9.36
N PHE A 98 11.47 8.72 -8.94
CA PHE A 98 12.67 8.52 -9.78
C PHE A 98 13.00 9.75 -10.63
N ASN A 99 12.93 10.94 -10.02
CA ASN A 99 13.12 12.24 -10.68
C ASN A 99 12.14 12.55 -11.84
N LYS A 100 11.10 11.74 -12.03
CA LYS A 100 10.02 11.96 -12.99
C LYS A 100 8.77 12.43 -12.26
N GLU A 101 8.06 13.40 -12.83
CA GLU A 101 6.78 13.80 -12.25
C GLU A 101 5.76 12.68 -12.39
N VAL A 102 5.01 12.41 -11.32
CA VAL A 102 3.96 11.39 -11.26
C VAL A 102 2.80 11.85 -10.40
N ASN A 103 1.63 11.26 -10.63
CA ASN A 103 0.54 11.25 -9.66
C ASN A 103 0.79 10.11 -8.66
N TYR A 104 0.88 10.43 -7.37
CA TYR A 104 1.03 9.45 -6.31
C TYR A 104 -0.21 9.42 -5.43
N GLN A 105 -0.74 8.22 -5.14
CA GLN A 105 -2.03 8.06 -4.46
C GLN A 105 -2.01 8.66 -3.05
N MET A 106 -2.88 9.63 -2.78
CA MET A 106 -2.95 10.30 -1.47
C MET A 106 -3.89 9.61 -0.47
N GLY A 107 -4.62 8.56 -0.91
CA GLY A 107 -5.70 7.94 -0.15
C GLY A 107 -5.30 7.47 1.24
N ALA A 108 -4.13 6.83 1.37
CA ALA A 108 -3.60 6.40 2.66
C ALA A 108 -3.33 7.59 3.60
N SER A 109 -2.76 8.68 3.07
CA SER A 109 -2.49 9.91 3.79
C SER A 109 -3.77 10.58 4.30
N LEU A 110 -4.80 10.65 3.45
CA LEU A 110 -6.12 11.19 3.81
C LEU A 110 -6.79 10.38 4.93
N ILE A 111 -6.77 9.05 4.81
CA ILE A 111 -7.36 8.17 5.83
C ILE A 111 -6.57 8.30 7.13
N ALA A 112 -5.25 8.37 7.07
CA ALA A 112 -4.41 8.52 8.25
C ALA A 112 -4.73 9.80 9.03
N GLN A 113 -4.81 10.94 8.35
CA GLN A 113 -5.16 12.22 8.99
C GLN A 113 -6.55 12.18 9.64
N ARG A 114 -7.55 11.62 8.95
CA ARG A 114 -8.93 11.50 9.48
C ARG A 114 -9.07 10.56 10.66
N SER A 115 -8.15 9.61 10.80
CA SER A 115 -8.20 8.58 11.85
C SER A 115 -7.12 8.75 12.92
N ASN A 116 -6.30 9.81 12.84
CA ASN A 116 -5.13 9.98 13.71
C ASN A 116 -4.19 8.75 13.70
N ALA A 117 -4.04 8.13 12.53
CA ALA A 117 -3.25 6.92 12.37
C ALA A 117 -1.75 7.21 12.22
N LEU A 118 -0.94 6.21 12.52
CA LEU A 118 0.47 6.14 12.10
C LEU A 118 0.54 5.52 10.70
N ILE A 119 1.32 6.13 9.80
CA ILE A 119 1.69 5.52 8.52
C ILE A 119 3.03 4.80 8.69
N ILE A 120 3.07 3.53 8.30
CA ILE A 120 4.29 2.72 8.31
C ILE A 120 4.42 2.07 6.94
N PRO A 121 5.38 2.51 6.10
CA PRO A 121 5.69 1.78 4.88
C PRO A 121 6.25 0.40 5.21
N VAL A 122 5.73 -0.64 4.56
CA VAL A 122 6.15 -2.02 4.79
C VAL A 122 6.26 -2.75 3.46
N TYR A 123 7.33 -3.51 3.26
CA TYR A 123 7.60 -4.20 2.01
C TYR A 123 8.04 -5.64 2.29
N ALA A 124 7.52 -6.57 1.48
CA ALA A 124 7.92 -7.97 1.52
C ALA A 124 8.82 -8.28 0.32
N TYR A 125 9.90 -9.02 0.52
CA TYR A 125 10.80 -9.48 -0.53
C TYR A 125 11.36 -10.86 -0.23
N LYS A 126 12.04 -11.47 -1.19
CA LYS A 126 12.70 -12.76 -1.00
C LYS A 126 14.21 -12.57 -0.85
N GLU A 127 14.80 -13.26 0.13
CA GLU A 127 16.24 -13.31 0.36
C GLU A 127 16.62 -14.69 0.88
N ASP A 128 17.64 -15.31 0.28
CA ASP A 128 18.18 -16.62 0.68
C ASP A 128 17.10 -17.70 0.88
N GLY A 129 16.12 -17.74 -0.03
CA GLY A 129 15.02 -18.69 0.02
C GLY A 129 13.92 -18.38 1.04
N LYS A 130 14.05 -17.29 1.82
CA LYS A 130 13.09 -16.86 2.84
C LYS A 130 12.33 -15.61 2.40
N PHE A 131 11.13 -15.43 2.94
CA PHE A 131 10.41 -14.17 2.84
C PHE A 131 10.83 -13.25 3.99
N CYS A 132 11.25 -12.03 3.64
CA CYS A 132 11.62 -10.98 4.57
C CYS A 132 10.60 -9.85 4.51
N ILE A 133 10.31 -9.22 5.65
CA ILE A 133 9.41 -8.07 5.74
C ILE A 133 10.18 -6.92 6.38
N GLU A 134 10.31 -5.82 5.65
CA GLU A 134 11.01 -4.62 6.08
C GLU A 134 9.99 -3.53 6.44
N PHE A 135 10.07 -3.06 7.69
CA PHE A 135 9.24 -1.99 8.22
C PHE A 135 10.05 -0.70 8.26
N PHE A 136 9.55 0.34 7.62
CA PHE A 136 10.09 1.68 7.73
C PHE A 136 9.67 2.35 9.04
N LYS A 137 10.29 3.48 9.36
CA LYS A 137 9.93 4.26 10.55
C LYS A 137 8.47 4.72 10.47
N ALA A 138 7.75 4.61 11.58
CA ALA A 138 6.40 5.15 11.65
C ALA A 138 6.42 6.69 11.51
N LYS A 139 5.56 7.23 10.65
CA LYS A 139 5.31 8.68 10.51
C LYS A 139 3.94 9.01 11.07
N ASP A 140 3.91 9.98 11.97
CA ASP A 140 2.67 10.44 12.61
C ASP A 140 1.90 11.38 11.68
N SER A 141 0.68 10.98 11.31
CA SER A 141 -0.22 11.73 10.45
C SER A 141 -0.57 13.13 10.97
N GLN A 142 -0.53 13.36 12.29
CA GLN A 142 -0.86 14.66 12.89
C GLN A 142 0.32 15.63 12.89
N SER A 143 1.52 15.14 12.61
CA SER A 143 2.76 15.93 12.60
C SER A 143 3.25 16.31 11.21
N ALA A 144 2.48 15.97 10.16
CA ALA A 144 2.91 16.13 8.78
C ALA A 144 1.73 16.50 7.86
N SER A 145 2.02 17.25 6.81
CA SER A 145 1.04 17.58 5.77
C SER A 145 0.66 16.34 4.95
N LEU A 146 -0.42 16.45 4.18
CA LEU A 146 -0.87 15.39 3.30
C LEU A 146 0.19 15.04 2.23
N GLU A 147 0.84 16.07 1.70
CA GLU A 147 1.92 15.99 0.73
C GLU A 147 3.16 15.33 1.34
N GLU A 148 3.55 15.70 2.56
CA GLU A 148 4.70 15.09 3.26
C GLU A 148 4.49 13.62 3.57
N LEU A 149 3.27 13.22 3.95
CA LEU A 149 2.91 11.81 4.17
C LEU A 149 2.92 11.02 2.87
N THR A 150 2.44 11.61 1.77
CA THR A 150 2.39 10.95 0.46
C THR A 150 3.78 10.84 -0.15
N LEU A 151 4.60 11.89 -0.01
CA LEU A 151 6.01 11.89 -0.40
C LEU A 151 6.80 10.84 0.39
N TYR A 152 6.54 10.69 1.69
CA TYR A 152 7.21 9.68 2.50
C TYR A 152 6.96 8.26 1.98
N GLN A 153 5.73 7.95 1.57
CA GLN A 153 5.39 6.66 0.95
C GLN A 153 6.13 6.46 -0.38
N ALA A 154 6.15 7.49 -1.23
CA ALA A 154 6.87 7.45 -2.50
C ALA A 154 8.38 7.22 -2.31
N GLN A 155 9.00 7.92 -1.35
CA GLN A 155 10.42 7.79 -1.04
C GLN A 155 10.77 6.39 -0.51
N SER A 156 9.95 5.83 0.38
CA SER A 156 10.16 4.45 0.84
C SER A 156 10.03 3.44 -0.29
N CYS A 157 9.12 3.68 -1.24
CA CYS A 157 8.94 2.83 -2.42
C CYS A 157 10.17 2.91 -3.34
N GLU A 158 10.67 4.13 -3.63
CA GLU A 158 11.90 4.29 -4.39
C GLU A 158 13.08 3.59 -3.73
N GLU A 159 13.22 3.69 -2.40
CA GLU A 159 14.31 3.06 -1.66
C GLU A 159 14.30 1.55 -1.85
N MET A 160 13.13 0.91 -1.71
CA MET A 160 12.99 -0.53 -1.92
C MET A 160 13.25 -0.96 -3.35
N ILE A 161 12.75 -0.20 -4.33
CA ILE A 161 12.99 -0.48 -5.75
C ILE A 161 14.48 -0.30 -6.09
N LYS A 162 15.16 0.71 -5.54
CA LYS A 162 16.61 0.90 -5.74
C LYS A 162 17.42 -0.24 -5.14
N LYS A 163 17.00 -0.77 -3.98
CA LYS A 163 17.64 -1.93 -3.33
C LYS A 163 17.48 -3.22 -4.14
N ARG A 164 16.27 -3.50 -4.64
CA ARG A 164 15.97 -4.72 -5.43
C ARG A 164 14.98 -4.41 -6.55
N PRO A 165 15.44 -3.91 -7.70
CA PRO A 165 14.54 -3.52 -8.78
C PRO A 165 13.76 -4.71 -9.34
N TRP A 166 14.37 -5.91 -9.38
CA TRP A 166 13.73 -7.12 -9.92
C TRP A 166 12.51 -7.62 -9.11
N GLU A 167 12.33 -7.15 -7.87
CA GLU A 167 11.16 -7.48 -7.05
C GLU A 167 9.95 -6.59 -7.38
N TYR A 168 10.13 -5.48 -8.11
CA TYR A 168 9.04 -4.56 -8.41
C TYR A 168 8.23 -4.97 -9.64
N PHE A 169 6.90 -4.87 -9.53
CA PHE A 169 5.97 -5.29 -10.58
C PHE A 169 5.81 -4.20 -11.66
N PHE A 170 6.78 -4.11 -12.59
CA PHE A 170 6.86 -3.09 -13.65
C PHE A 170 5.76 -3.15 -14.74
N PHE A 171 4.79 -4.05 -14.66
CA PHE A 171 3.73 -4.18 -15.67
C PHE A 171 2.75 -2.99 -15.68
N HIS A 172 2.68 -2.22 -14.60
CA HIS A 172 1.85 -1.02 -14.55
C HIS A 172 2.53 0.17 -15.24
N ARG A 173 1.77 0.94 -16.03
CA ARG A 173 2.24 2.18 -16.65
C ARG A 173 2.35 3.32 -15.61
N ARG A 174 3.23 3.16 -14.63
CA ARG A 174 3.44 4.05 -13.49
C ARG A 174 3.60 5.53 -13.85
N PHE A 175 4.24 5.82 -14.96
CA PHE A 175 4.63 7.17 -15.37
C PHE A 175 3.69 7.78 -16.43
N ALA A 176 2.56 7.13 -16.73
CA ALA A 176 1.69 7.49 -17.87
C ALA A 176 1.14 8.91 -17.80
N SER A 177 0.79 9.40 -16.61
CA SER A 177 0.20 10.74 -16.44
C SER A 177 1.05 11.90 -16.98
N TYR A 178 2.39 11.81 -16.92
CA TYR A 178 3.28 12.93 -17.31
C TYR A 178 4.46 12.53 -18.21
N ASN A 179 4.70 11.23 -18.38
CA ASN A 179 5.83 10.69 -19.15
C ASN A 179 5.37 9.52 -20.03
N GLU A 180 4.25 9.71 -20.74
CA GLU A 180 3.65 8.68 -21.60
C GLU A 180 4.64 8.19 -22.69
N GLU A 181 5.57 9.04 -23.11
CA GLU A 181 6.60 8.73 -24.09
C GLU A 181 7.49 7.54 -23.71
N ILE A 182 7.64 7.24 -22.42
CA ILE A 182 8.37 6.05 -21.92
C ILE A 182 7.73 4.75 -22.43
N TYR A 183 6.43 4.76 -22.71
CA TYR A 183 5.67 3.59 -23.13
C TYR A 183 5.45 3.52 -24.64
N LYS A 184 5.93 4.50 -25.42
CA LYS A 184 5.83 4.47 -26.88
C LYS A 184 6.69 3.34 -27.43
N GLY A 185 6.05 2.41 -28.16
CA GLY A 185 6.71 1.23 -28.74
C GLY A 185 6.56 -0.07 -27.95
N ALA A 186 6.08 -0.01 -26.70
CA ALA A 186 5.64 -1.18 -25.96
C ALA A 186 4.25 -1.61 -26.45
N LYS A 187 4.20 -2.51 -27.42
CA LYS A 187 2.97 -3.21 -27.85
C LYS A 187 2.62 -4.32 -26.86
#